data_AF-A0A069RBH9-F1
#
_entry.id   AF-A0A069RBH9-F1
#
_cell.length_a   1.000
_cell.length_b   1.000
_cell.length_c   1.000
_cell.angle_alpha   90.00
_cell.angle_beta   90.00
_cell.angle_gamma   90.00
#
_symmetry.space_group_name_H-M   'P 1'
#
loop_
_entity.id
_entity.type
_entity.pdbx_description
1 polymer ?
#
loop_
_entity_poly.entity_id
_entity_poly.type
_entity_poly.pdbx_seq_one_letter_code
_entity_poly.pdbx_strand_id
1 'polypeptide(L)'
;MCKFIIIRYKLFKPTFRALLIHLFNMGIIKQMYICGVMHMDIKKAILITLICFGIMGFISSAQEEKTSPGISADIDVVSELNWDMETVPKVSEDIGIVIEGQDFGKVISPIVYEGRAYLPVRFLAELLGTAVFWNEDEKTIELGEKNKGIGVNVYEYEDRFNSEYTTDEDILNINGEKGEYGIVFRKDFGDSGSDSVGYINYAAIVRPYGAYQKFGGSIHLENDTNADEVLFKFYENYARETLIKEIRVRRGERVDFEIDIPGVQSIYIYQRSEDRIEKYSDPVKMVIIEPYFK
;
A
#
# COMPACT_ATOMS: atom_id res chain seq x y z
N MET A 1 19.41 -12.23 -15.68
CA MET A 1 20.31 -11.08 -15.42
C MET A 1 19.62 -10.17 -14.42
N CYS A 2 20.07 -10.13 -13.16
CA CYS A 2 19.53 -9.20 -12.18
C CYS A 2 20.10 -7.79 -12.44
N LYS A 3 19.24 -6.82 -12.72
CA LYS A 3 19.58 -5.40 -12.71
C LYS A 3 19.52 -4.93 -11.25
N PHE A 4 20.65 -4.47 -10.71
CA PHE A 4 20.70 -3.83 -9.39
C PHE A 4 20.29 -2.36 -9.55
N ILE A 5 19.27 -1.93 -8.81
CA ILE A 5 18.85 -0.52 -8.70
C ILE A 5 19.54 0.05 -7.46
N ILE A 6 20.43 1.04 -7.65
CA ILE A 6 21.12 1.77 -6.58
C ILE A 6 20.36 3.06 -6.32
N ILE A 7 19.78 3.22 -5.13
CA ILE A 7 19.02 4.42 -4.73
C ILE A 7 19.93 5.34 -3.89
N ARG A 8 20.17 6.57 -4.35
CA ARG A 8 20.90 7.61 -3.60
C ARG A 8 19.91 8.46 -2.80
N TYR A 9 20.18 8.68 -1.51
CA TYR A 9 19.48 9.70 -0.70
C TYR A 9 20.35 10.95 -0.58
N LYS A 10 19.79 12.14 -0.87
CA LYS A 10 20.45 13.43 -0.66
C LYS A 10 19.55 14.33 0.19
N LEU A 11 19.93 14.51 1.46
CA LEU A 11 19.42 15.59 2.30
C LEU A 11 19.97 16.90 1.77
N PHE A 12 19.16 17.81 1.20
CA PHE A 12 19.52 19.23 1.15
C PHE A 12 18.33 20.19 1.02
N LYS A 13 18.54 21.37 1.62
CA LYS A 13 17.64 22.52 1.82
C LYS A 13 16.97 23.06 0.53
N PRO A 14 15.81 23.75 0.68
CA PRO A 14 14.96 24.12 -0.44
C PRO A 14 15.50 25.38 -1.13
N THR A 15 15.53 25.38 -2.47
CA THR A 15 15.18 26.50 -3.38
C THR A 15 15.83 26.30 -4.75
N PHE A 16 15.09 25.68 -5.68
CA PHE A 16 15.34 25.84 -7.12
C PHE A 16 14.05 25.57 -7.94
N ARG A 17 13.21 24.63 -7.47
CA ARG A 17 11.92 24.28 -8.08
C ARG A 17 10.89 25.42 -8.08
N ALA A 18 10.92 26.30 -7.07
CA ALA A 18 10.02 27.46 -7.00
C ALA A 18 10.34 28.56 -8.04
N LEU A 19 11.61 28.69 -8.46
CA LEU A 19 12.03 29.75 -9.41
C LEU A 19 11.57 29.43 -10.84
N LEU A 20 11.58 28.15 -11.24
CA LEU A 20 11.17 27.71 -12.57
C LEU A 20 9.65 27.79 -12.78
N ILE A 21 8.86 27.48 -11.75
CA ILE A 21 7.38 27.53 -11.81
C ILE A 21 6.89 28.98 -11.86
N HIS A 22 7.56 29.91 -11.17
CA HIS A 22 7.19 31.33 -11.20
C HIS A 22 7.52 31.99 -12.56
N LEU A 23 8.63 31.62 -13.20
CA LEU A 23 9.02 32.11 -14.53
C LEU A 23 8.09 31.60 -15.64
N PHE A 24 7.50 30.41 -15.46
CA PHE A 24 6.50 29.86 -16.38
C PHE A 24 5.15 30.58 -16.25
N ASN A 25 4.73 30.87 -15.01
CA ASN A 25 3.46 31.56 -14.75
C ASN A 25 3.48 33.08 -15.06
N MET A 26 4.66 33.71 -15.14
CA MET A 26 4.80 35.12 -15.56
C MET A 26 4.84 35.33 -17.09
N GLY A 27 4.72 34.28 -17.91
CA GLY A 27 4.52 34.41 -19.36
C GLY A 27 5.74 34.85 -20.19
N ILE A 28 6.94 34.94 -19.60
CA ILE A 28 8.16 35.43 -20.26
C ILE A 28 8.67 34.46 -21.35
N ILE A 29 8.29 33.18 -21.28
CA ILE A 29 8.75 32.15 -22.25
C ILE A 29 7.97 32.20 -23.58
N LYS A 30 6.86 32.94 -23.66
CA LYS A 30 6.03 32.98 -24.88
C LYS A 30 6.57 33.85 -26.02
N GLN A 31 7.66 34.60 -25.82
CA GLN A 31 8.18 35.53 -26.83
C GLN A 31 9.51 35.12 -27.49
N MET A 32 10.03 33.93 -27.19
CA MET A 32 11.25 33.40 -27.84
C MET A 32 11.01 32.52 -29.07
N TYR A 33 9.75 32.32 -29.48
CA TYR A 33 9.41 31.48 -30.64
C TYR A 33 9.11 32.25 -31.95
N ILE A 34 9.29 33.58 -32.02
CA ILE A 34 8.90 34.36 -33.21
C ILE A 34 10.07 34.98 -34.00
N CYS A 35 11.32 34.94 -33.54
CA CYS A 35 12.43 35.46 -34.36
C CYS A 35 13.49 34.37 -34.62
N GLY A 36 13.44 33.79 -35.83
CA GLY A 36 14.45 32.85 -36.30
C GLY A 36 15.83 33.50 -36.33
N VAL A 37 16.71 33.08 -35.43
CA VAL A 37 18.15 33.32 -35.53
C VAL A 37 18.85 31.99 -35.21
N MET A 38 19.46 31.42 -36.24
CA MET A 38 20.30 30.23 -36.17
C MET A 38 21.57 30.47 -35.34
N HIS A 39 21.97 29.43 -34.61
CA HIS A 39 23.24 29.25 -33.91
C HIS A 39 23.59 30.25 -32.82
N MET A 40 23.11 29.97 -31.60
CA MET A 40 23.74 30.47 -30.37
C MET A 40 23.87 29.34 -29.35
N ASP A 41 25.09 29.14 -28.85
CA ASP A 41 25.48 28.10 -27.90
C ASP A 41 24.73 28.29 -26.56
N ILE A 42 24.05 27.23 -26.09
CA ILE A 42 23.19 27.19 -24.88
C ILE A 42 23.91 27.78 -23.65
N LYS A 43 25.23 27.64 -23.57
CA LYS A 43 26.04 28.19 -22.47
C LYS A 43 26.04 29.72 -22.43
N LYS A 44 25.93 30.39 -23.59
CA LYS A 44 25.88 31.86 -23.67
C LYS A 44 24.50 32.42 -23.31
N ALA A 45 23.43 31.68 -23.58
CA ALA A 45 22.06 32.07 -23.21
C ALA A 45 21.82 32.02 -21.69
N ILE A 46 22.44 31.07 -20.99
CA ILE A 46 22.33 30.93 -19.53
C ILE A 46 23.11 32.04 -18.81
N LEU A 47 24.27 32.44 -19.34
CA LEU A 47 25.12 33.49 -18.74
C LEU A 47 24.46 34.89 -18.80
N ILE A 48 23.75 35.21 -19.90
CA ILE A 48 23.07 36.50 -20.05
C ILE A 48 21.84 36.59 -19.12
N THR A 49 21.14 35.47 -18.92
CA THR A 49 19.98 35.41 -18.01
C THR A 49 20.39 35.62 -16.55
N LEU A 50 21.54 35.08 -16.12
CA LEU A 50 22.04 35.24 -14.75
C LEU A 50 22.51 36.67 -14.42
N ILE A 51 22.99 37.42 -15.43
CA ILE A 51 23.40 38.83 -15.26
C ILE A 51 22.18 39.74 -15.05
N CYS A 52 21.03 39.41 -15.66
CA CYS A 52 19.80 40.20 -15.53
C CYS A 52 19.10 40.04 -14.17
N PHE A 53 19.28 38.92 -13.47
CA PHE A 53 18.62 38.65 -12.17
C PHE A 53 19.39 39.18 -10.94
N GLY A 54 20.61 39.69 -11.12
CA GLY A 54 21.45 40.20 -10.02
C GLY A 54 21.08 41.59 -9.48
N ILE A 55 20.08 42.28 -10.02
CA ILE A 55 19.87 43.73 -9.77
C ILE A 55 18.60 44.10 -8.97
N MET A 56 17.66 43.19 -8.65
CA MET A 56 16.48 43.57 -7.83
C MET A 56 16.26 42.65 -6.65
N GLY A 57 16.28 43.26 -5.46
CA GLY A 57 16.16 42.61 -4.18
C GLY A 57 14.75 42.61 -3.59
N PHE A 58 14.69 41.95 -2.43
CA PHE A 58 13.95 42.33 -1.21
C PHE A 58 12.40 42.40 -1.22
N ILE A 59 11.85 41.65 -0.24
CA ILE A 59 10.66 41.89 0.61
C ILE A 59 9.46 40.91 0.47
N SER A 60 9.25 40.22 1.59
CA SER A 60 7.99 39.83 2.25
C SER A 60 7.39 38.42 2.10
N SER A 61 7.54 37.70 3.23
CA SER A 61 6.49 37.05 4.04
C SER A 61 5.45 36.17 3.34
N ALA A 62 5.61 34.85 3.52
CA ALA A 62 4.50 33.89 3.55
C ALA A 62 4.55 33.12 4.88
N GLN A 63 3.39 32.99 5.53
CA GLN A 63 3.22 32.30 6.80
C GLN A 63 3.39 30.78 6.67
N GLU A 64 3.93 30.17 7.73
CA GLU A 64 4.08 28.71 7.92
C GLU A 64 2.73 28.05 8.23
N GLU A 65 2.30 27.11 7.39
CA GLU A 65 1.33 26.08 7.74
C GLU A 65 2.09 24.86 8.28
N LYS A 66 1.79 24.45 9.52
CA LYS A 66 2.46 23.37 10.24
C LYS A 66 1.98 22.01 9.72
N THR A 67 2.82 21.31 8.95
CA THR A 67 2.69 19.87 8.71
C THR A 67 3.74 19.11 9.51
N SER A 68 3.30 18.05 10.20
CA SER A 68 4.13 17.07 10.90
C SER A 68 5.13 16.39 9.95
N PRO A 69 6.28 15.88 10.43
CA PRO A 69 7.41 15.53 9.59
C PRO A 69 7.13 14.28 8.75
N GLY A 70 6.63 14.48 7.53
CA GLY A 70 6.62 13.47 6.48
C GLY A 70 7.98 13.44 5.80
N ILE A 71 8.61 12.27 5.73
CA ILE A 71 9.79 12.05 4.90
C ILE A 71 9.29 11.94 3.45
N SER A 72 9.50 12.97 2.63
CA SER A 72 9.33 12.85 1.17
C SER A 72 10.69 12.63 0.52
N ALA A 73 10.80 11.63 -0.36
CA ALA A 73 12.00 11.36 -1.15
C ALA A 73 11.67 11.53 -2.63
N ASP A 74 12.30 12.50 -3.30
CA ASP A 74 12.34 12.57 -4.77
C ASP A 74 13.32 11.50 -5.27
N ILE A 75 12.91 10.69 -6.25
CA ILE A 75 13.77 9.69 -6.91
C ILE A 75 14.28 10.25 -8.25
N ASP A 76 15.58 10.50 -8.32
CA ASP A 76 16.29 10.74 -9.57
C ASP A 76 16.68 9.39 -10.19
N VAL A 77 16.02 9.00 -11.28
CA VAL A 77 16.49 7.92 -12.15
C VAL A 77 17.70 8.44 -12.94
N VAL A 78 18.89 8.10 -12.49
CA VAL A 78 20.12 8.38 -13.27
C VAL A 78 20.18 7.38 -14.42
N SER A 79 19.74 7.79 -15.61
CA SER A 79 19.79 6.97 -16.83
C SER A 79 21.17 6.91 -17.49
N GLU A 80 22.20 7.57 -16.94
CA GLU A 80 23.57 7.52 -17.48
C GLU A 80 24.58 7.45 -16.34
N LEU A 81 24.93 6.24 -15.93
CA LEU A 81 26.16 5.98 -15.18
C LEU A 81 27.33 6.18 -16.14
N ASN A 82 27.97 7.34 -16.08
CA ASN A 82 29.28 7.53 -16.69
C ASN A 82 30.29 6.76 -15.83
N TRP A 83 30.78 5.62 -16.35
CA TRP A 83 31.71 4.75 -15.64
C TRP A 83 33.11 5.37 -15.61
N ASP A 84 33.34 6.33 -14.71
CA ASP A 84 34.70 6.69 -14.33
C ASP A 84 35.28 5.51 -13.53
N MET A 85 36.32 4.87 -14.09
CA MET A 85 36.92 3.61 -13.61
C MET A 85 37.57 3.67 -12.21
N GLU A 86 37.45 4.77 -11.46
CA GLU A 86 38.14 4.96 -10.18
C GLU A 86 37.35 4.53 -8.94
N THR A 87 36.03 4.31 -9.02
CA THR A 87 35.23 3.88 -7.86
C THR A 87 34.25 2.77 -8.22
N VAL A 88 34.71 1.53 -8.27
CA VAL A 88 33.83 0.37 -8.44
C VAL A 88 33.08 0.13 -7.12
N PRO A 89 31.73 0.09 -7.11
CA PRO A 89 30.97 -0.32 -5.91
C PRO A 89 31.39 -1.72 -5.50
N LYS A 90 31.77 -1.88 -4.23
CA LYS A 90 32.21 -3.17 -3.66
C LYS A 90 31.10 -3.75 -2.82
N VAL A 91 30.70 -4.98 -3.10
CA VAL A 91 29.91 -5.76 -2.15
C VAL A 91 30.83 -6.07 -0.97
N SER A 92 30.47 -5.65 0.24
CA SER A 92 31.27 -5.97 1.43
C SER A 92 30.92 -7.36 1.97
N GLU A 93 31.71 -7.81 2.95
CA GLU A 93 31.33 -8.95 3.78
C GLU A 93 29.95 -8.74 4.43
N ASP A 94 29.27 -9.85 4.70
CA ASP A 94 27.95 -9.85 5.33
C ASP A 94 28.02 -9.17 6.69
N ILE A 95 27.11 -8.23 6.93
CA ILE A 95 26.99 -7.55 8.21
C ILE A 95 25.88 -8.18 9.05
N GLY A 96 26.08 -8.15 10.37
CA GLY A 96 25.05 -8.48 11.34
C GLY A 96 24.06 -7.32 11.49
N ILE A 97 22.76 -7.61 11.60
CA ILE A 97 21.73 -6.60 11.87
C ILE A 97 21.15 -6.84 13.27
N VAL A 98 21.21 -5.80 14.10
CA VAL A 98 20.57 -5.77 15.41
C VAL A 98 19.51 -4.68 15.41
N ILE A 99 18.25 -5.06 15.64
CA ILE A 99 17.11 -4.13 15.75
C ILE A 99 16.53 -4.31 17.14
N GLU A 100 16.42 -3.22 17.92
CA GLU A 100 15.88 -3.24 19.29
C GLU A 100 16.51 -4.29 20.23
N GLY A 101 17.79 -4.62 20.01
CA GLY A 101 18.52 -5.62 20.80
C GLY A 101 18.29 -7.07 20.35
N GLN A 102 17.41 -7.31 19.38
CA GLN A 102 17.29 -8.60 18.70
C GLN A 102 18.33 -8.69 17.59
N ASP A 103 19.20 -9.71 17.68
CA ASP A 103 20.18 -10.05 16.63
C ASP A 103 19.50 -10.91 15.56
N PHE A 104 19.47 -10.40 14.34
CA PHE A 104 18.94 -11.11 13.17
C PHE A 104 20.03 -11.94 12.45
N GLY A 105 21.28 -11.90 12.91
CA GLY A 105 22.40 -12.65 12.36
C GLY A 105 23.04 -11.98 11.13
N LYS A 106 23.85 -12.74 10.38
CA LYS A 106 24.46 -12.30 9.10
C LYS A 106 23.43 -12.42 7.99
N VAL A 107 22.76 -11.32 7.63
CA VAL A 107 21.59 -11.42 6.73
C VAL A 107 21.71 -10.60 5.46
N ILE A 108 22.73 -9.75 5.32
CA ILE A 108 22.79 -8.85 4.18
C ILE A 108 24.22 -8.48 3.80
N SER A 109 24.49 -8.49 2.49
CA SER A 109 25.72 -7.98 1.90
C SER A 109 25.47 -6.56 1.40
N PRO A 110 25.86 -5.50 2.14
CA PRO A 110 25.66 -4.14 1.69
C PRO A 110 26.54 -3.84 0.49
N ILE A 111 26.07 -2.92 -0.35
CA ILE A 111 26.92 -2.30 -1.36
C ILE A 111 27.66 -1.18 -0.67
N VAL A 112 28.99 -1.25 -0.63
CA VAL A 112 29.84 -0.17 -0.15
C VAL A 112 30.32 0.65 -1.33
N TYR A 113 29.95 1.92 -1.34
CA TYR A 113 30.31 2.87 -2.38
C TYR A 113 30.64 4.22 -1.75
N GLU A 114 31.80 4.77 -2.09
CA GLU A 114 32.31 6.05 -1.54
C GLU A 114 32.27 6.12 0.00
N GLY A 115 32.64 5.02 0.67
CA GLY A 115 32.67 4.95 2.14
C GLY A 115 31.30 4.88 2.82
N ARG A 116 30.22 4.70 2.05
CA ARG A 116 28.85 4.52 2.55
C ARG A 116 28.38 3.10 2.26
N ALA A 117 27.72 2.49 3.24
CA ALA A 117 27.03 1.22 3.08
C ALA A 117 25.57 1.46 2.65
N TYR A 118 25.15 0.79 1.58
CA TYR A 118 23.80 0.82 1.06
C TYR A 118 23.14 -0.53 1.34
N LEU A 119 22.03 -0.49 2.07
CA LEU A 119 21.27 -1.66 2.44
C LEU A 119 20.03 -1.78 1.55
N PRO A 120 19.71 -2.99 1.06
CA PRO A 120 18.42 -3.28 0.45
C PRO A 120 17.25 -2.83 1.34
N VAL A 121 16.52 -1.79 0.90
CA VAL A 121 15.41 -1.20 1.66
C VAL A 121 14.29 -2.19 1.94
N ARG A 122 13.98 -3.08 0.98
CA ARG A 122 12.94 -4.10 1.14
C ARG A 122 13.23 -5.04 2.30
N PHE A 123 14.48 -5.48 2.41
CA PHE A 123 14.90 -6.37 3.47
C PHE A 123 14.72 -5.70 4.85
N LEU A 124 15.16 -4.44 4.99
CA LEU A 124 14.99 -3.71 6.24
C LEU A 124 13.51 -3.47 6.58
N ALA A 125 12.69 -3.15 5.58
CA ALA A 125 11.28 -2.94 5.79
C ALA A 125 10.55 -4.23 6.22
N GLU A 126 10.88 -5.38 5.60
CA GLU A 126 10.36 -6.70 6.01
C GLU A 126 10.73 -7.02 7.48
N LEU A 127 11.99 -6.77 7.87
CA LEU A 127 12.41 -6.95 9.27
C LEU A 127 11.64 -6.05 10.25
N LEU A 128 11.24 -4.86 9.79
CA LEU A 128 10.49 -3.88 10.59
C LEU A 128 8.97 -4.05 10.46
N GLY A 129 8.48 -5.08 9.76
CA GLY A 129 7.05 -5.26 9.49
C GLY A 129 6.43 -4.12 8.68
N THR A 130 7.24 -3.35 7.95
CA THR A 130 6.79 -2.19 7.18
C THR A 130 6.50 -2.62 5.74
N ALA A 131 5.30 -2.34 5.26
CA ALA A 131 4.93 -2.59 3.87
C ALA A 131 5.80 -1.76 2.90
N VAL A 132 6.15 -2.35 1.76
CA VAL A 132 6.95 -1.69 0.71
C VAL A 132 6.17 -1.70 -0.59
N PHE A 133 5.88 -0.53 -1.13
CA PHE A 133 5.24 -0.36 -2.41
C PHE A 133 6.20 0.29 -3.41
N TRP A 134 6.19 -0.22 -4.64
CA TRP A 134 6.95 0.35 -5.75
C TRP A 134 5.99 0.95 -6.76
N ASN A 135 6.08 2.27 -6.92
CA ASN A 135 5.37 3.00 -7.96
C ASN A 135 6.24 3.05 -9.22
N GLU A 136 5.88 2.25 -10.22
CA GLU A 136 6.66 2.12 -11.45
C GLU A 136 6.62 3.40 -12.31
N ASP A 137 5.54 4.18 -12.25
CA ASP A 137 5.37 5.39 -13.06
C ASP A 137 6.22 6.54 -12.53
N GLU A 138 6.20 6.75 -11.22
CA GLU A 138 6.98 7.79 -10.55
C GLU A 138 8.40 7.34 -10.22
N LYS A 139 8.68 6.03 -10.36
CA LYS A 139 9.91 5.40 -9.93
C LYS A 139 10.15 5.59 -8.44
N THR A 140 9.10 5.59 -7.63
CA THR A 140 9.15 5.87 -6.19
C THR A 140 8.93 4.62 -5.33
N ILE A 141 9.61 4.58 -4.17
CA ILE A 141 9.32 3.59 -3.12
C ILE A 141 8.52 4.29 -2.02
N GLU A 142 7.37 3.71 -1.69
CA GLU A 142 6.55 4.11 -0.55
C GLU A 142 6.71 3.06 0.55
N LEU A 143 6.84 3.52 1.79
CA LEU A 143 6.99 2.68 2.97
C LEU A 143 5.83 2.93 3.93
N GLY A 144 5.26 1.87 4.47
CA GLY A 144 4.23 1.92 5.49
C GLY A 144 2.81 1.96 4.94
N GLU A 145 1.92 2.60 5.70
CA GLU A 145 0.46 2.57 5.49
C GLU A 145 0.10 3.56 4.39
N LYS A 146 -0.74 3.14 3.45
CA LYS A 146 -1.32 4.03 2.46
C LYS A 146 -2.38 4.88 3.12
N ASN A 147 -2.25 6.21 2.99
CA ASN A 147 -3.22 7.17 3.50
C ASN A 147 -4.64 6.95 2.97
N LYS A 148 -4.76 6.40 1.75
CA LYS A 148 -6.04 6.05 1.12
C LYS A 148 -6.17 4.53 1.05
N GLY A 149 -7.29 4.01 1.55
CA GLY A 149 -7.65 2.60 1.38
C GLY A 149 -7.81 2.26 -0.10
N ILE A 150 -7.19 1.16 -0.51
CA ILE A 150 -7.36 0.57 -1.84
C ILE A 150 -8.35 -0.58 -1.69
N GLY A 151 -9.49 -0.51 -2.39
CA GLY A 151 -10.49 -1.56 -2.37
C GLY A 151 -9.92 -2.89 -2.83
N VAL A 152 -10.22 -3.95 -2.08
CA VAL A 152 -9.92 -5.32 -2.48
C VAL A 152 -10.67 -5.62 -3.76
N ASN A 153 -9.98 -6.13 -4.76
CA ASN A 153 -10.56 -6.53 -6.04
C ASN A 153 -10.59 -8.05 -6.22
N VAL A 154 -11.19 -8.50 -7.33
CA VAL A 154 -11.37 -9.93 -7.64
C VAL A 154 -10.06 -10.72 -7.72
N TYR A 155 -8.91 -10.10 -8.03
CA TYR A 155 -7.61 -10.77 -8.11
C TYR A 155 -6.94 -10.97 -6.74
N GLU A 156 -7.41 -10.25 -5.73
CA GLU A 156 -6.96 -10.39 -4.33
C GLU A 156 -7.88 -11.31 -3.54
N TYR A 157 -8.98 -11.76 -4.14
CA TYR A 157 -9.94 -12.69 -3.55
C TYR A 157 -9.74 -14.12 -4.08
N GLU A 158 -9.95 -15.11 -3.23
CA GLU A 158 -10.16 -16.51 -3.61
C GLU A 158 -11.38 -17.10 -2.89
N ASP A 159 -12.22 -17.78 -3.66
CA ASP A 159 -13.36 -18.52 -3.16
C ASP A 159 -12.95 -19.76 -2.39
N ARG A 160 -13.71 -20.11 -1.35
CA ARG A 160 -13.49 -21.35 -0.59
C ARG A 160 -14.76 -22.08 -0.22
N PHE A 161 -15.54 -21.53 0.70
CA PHE A 161 -16.76 -22.19 1.17
C PHE A 161 -17.89 -21.18 1.17
N ASN A 162 -18.88 -21.39 0.30
CA ASN A 162 -20.12 -20.61 0.28
C ASN A 162 -19.86 -19.10 0.24
N SER A 163 -18.82 -18.67 -0.48
CA SER A 163 -18.40 -17.28 -0.58
C SER A 163 -18.26 -16.83 -2.03
N GLU A 164 -18.51 -15.55 -2.28
CA GLU A 164 -18.35 -14.91 -3.58
C GLU A 164 -17.85 -13.48 -3.41
N TYR A 165 -16.96 -13.03 -4.29
CA TYR A 165 -16.71 -11.60 -4.49
C TYR A 165 -17.64 -11.08 -5.57
N THR A 166 -18.40 -10.03 -5.29
CA THR A 166 -19.41 -9.50 -6.21
C THR A 166 -19.46 -7.97 -6.19
N THR A 167 -20.01 -7.41 -7.26
CA THR A 167 -20.40 -5.99 -7.40
C THR A 167 -21.90 -5.86 -7.68
N ASP A 168 -22.67 -6.94 -7.47
CA ASP A 168 -24.12 -6.94 -7.63
C ASP A 168 -24.77 -6.25 -6.42
N GLU A 169 -25.35 -5.08 -6.64
CA GLU A 169 -26.01 -4.28 -5.61
C GLU A 169 -27.16 -5.00 -4.92
N ASP A 170 -27.87 -5.90 -5.62
CA ASP A 170 -29.01 -6.61 -5.02
C ASP A 170 -28.51 -7.68 -4.05
N ILE A 171 -27.35 -8.29 -4.33
CA ILE A 171 -26.69 -9.22 -3.42
C ILE A 171 -26.07 -8.47 -2.22
N LEU A 172 -25.48 -7.31 -2.47
CA LEU A 172 -24.84 -6.45 -1.46
C LEU A 172 -25.81 -5.57 -0.68
N ASN A 173 -27.12 -5.66 -0.96
CA ASN A 173 -28.13 -5.03 -0.15
C ASN A 173 -28.39 -5.87 1.11
N ILE A 174 -27.96 -5.34 2.26
CA ILE A 174 -28.22 -5.91 3.58
C ILE A 174 -29.00 -4.91 4.41
N ASN A 175 -30.22 -5.30 4.81
CA ASN A 175 -31.09 -4.51 5.67
C ASN A 175 -31.40 -3.09 5.13
N GLY A 176 -31.32 -2.90 3.81
CA GLY A 176 -31.52 -1.60 3.14
C GLY A 176 -30.25 -0.79 2.93
N GLU A 177 -29.11 -1.23 3.49
CA GLU A 177 -27.79 -0.66 3.19
C GLU A 177 -27.19 -1.38 1.98
N LYS A 178 -26.78 -0.61 0.97
CA LYS A 178 -26.14 -1.12 -0.25
C LYS A 178 -24.63 -0.89 -0.21
N GLY A 179 -23.87 -1.89 -0.64
CA GLY A 179 -22.44 -1.77 -0.94
C GLY A 179 -22.15 -1.73 -2.44
N GLU A 180 -21.06 -1.08 -2.84
CA GLU A 180 -20.63 -1.04 -4.25
C GLU A 180 -19.95 -2.36 -4.69
N TYR A 181 -19.16 -2.95 -3.79
CA TYR A 181 -18.50 -4.23 -3.98
C TYR A 181 -18.29 -4.91 -2.62
N GLY A 182 -18.08 -6.22 -2.61
CA GLY A 182 -17.84 -6.93 -1.37
C GLY A 182 -17.68 -8.43 -1.51
N ILE A 183 -17.43 -9.06 -0.37
CA ILE A 183 -17.39 -10.51 -0.22
C ILE A 183 -18.67 -10.94 0.47
N VAL A 184 -19.50 -11.73 -0.21
CA VAL A 184 -20.72 -12.32 0.34
C VAL A 184 -20.48 -13.75 0.76
N PHE A 185 -21.08 -14.16 1.87
CA PHE A 185 -21.12 -15.51 2.38
C PHE A 185 -22.58 -15.96 2.45
N ARG A 186 -22.99 -16.89 1.58
CA ARG A 186 -24.40 -17.29 1.43
C ARG A 186 -24.55 -18.77 1.13
N LYS A 187 -25.58 -19.38 1.72
CA LYS A 187 -25.80 -20.83 1.71
C LYS A 187 -26.00 -21.43 0.32
N ASP A 188 -26.55 -20.65 -0.60
CA ASP A 188 -26.96 -21.06 -1.94
C ASP A 188 -25.86 -20.97 -3.01
N PHE A 189 -24.63 -20.60 -2.63
CA PHE A 189 -23.50 -20.47 -3.57
C PHE A 189 -22.63 -21.73 -3.69
N GLY A 190 -22.73 -22.69 -2.76
CA GLY A 190 -21.89 -23.90 -2.77
C GLY A 190 -22.50 -25.07 -3.54
N ASP A 191 -21.66 -25.91 -4.16
CA ASP A 191 -21.98 -27.26 -4.69
C ASP A 191 -22.31 -28.26 -3.55
N SER A 192 -22.80 -27.74 -2.42
CA SER A 192 -23.38 -28.54 -1.37
C SER A 192 -24.78 -28.89 -1.85
N GLY A 193 -24.91 -30.05 -2.50
CA GLY A 193 -26.19 -30.59 -2.93
C GLY A 193 -27.27 -30.39 -1.86
N SER A 194 -28.48 -30.10 -2.33
CA SER A 194 -29.70 -29.70 -1.59
C SER A 194 -30.08 -30.51 -0.36
N ASP A 195 -29.36 -31.59 -0.05
CA ASP A 195 -29.74 -32.65 0.88
C ASP A 195 -28.75 -32.82 2.05
N SER A 196 -27.75 -31.94 2.19
CA SER A 196 -26.85 -31.99 3.34
C SER A 196 -27.56 -31.51 4.62
N VAL A 197 -28.08 -32.46 5.41
CA VAL A 197 -28.61 -32.27 6.78
C VAL A 197 -27.48 -31.94 7.78
N GLY A 198 -26.51 -31.14 7.36
CA GLY A 198 -25.22 -30.93 8.03
C GLY A 198 -24.86 -29.45 8.11
N TYR A 199 -24.02 -29.13 9.10
CA TYR A 199 -23.61 -27.78 9.42
C TYR A 199 -22.83 -27.12 8.27
N ILE A 200 -23.16 -25.86 7.96
CA ILE A 200 -22.57 -25.10 6.85
C ILE A 200 -21.42 -24.25 7.36
N ASN A 201 -20.28 -24.34 6.68
CA ASN A 201 -19.11 -23.50 6.90
C ASN A 201 -19.00 -22.45 5.79
N TYR A 202 -18.53 -21.27 6.16
CA TYR A 202 -18.26 -20.17 5.25
C TYR A 202 -16.79 -19.79 5.35
N ALA A 203 -16.15 -19.57 4.20
CA ALA A 203 -14.78 -19.13 4.16
C ALA A 203 -14.44 -18.42 2.87
N ALA A 204 -13.56 -17.42 2.97
CA ALA A 204 -12.96 -16.71 1.86
C ALA A 204 -11.47 -16.48 2.14
N ILE A 205 -10.69 -16.26 1.10
CA ILE A 205 -9.29 -15.85 1.24
C ILE A 205 -9.12 -14.49 0.59
N VAL A 206 -8.41 -13.61 1.28
CA VAL A 206 -8.00 -12.29 0.80
C VAL A 206 -6.47 -12.22 0.79
N ARG A 207 -5.87 -11.70 -0.28
CA ARG A 207 -4.42 -11.74 -0.52
C ARG A 207 -3.80 -10.35 -0.57
N PRO A 208 -3.29 -9.85 0.56
CA PRO A 208 -2.51 -8.62 0.59
C PRO A 208 -1.08 -8.77 0.02
N TYR A 209 -0.57 -9.99 -0.16
CA TYR A 209 0.79 -10.25 -0.70
C TYR A 209 1.93 -9.56 0.06
N GLY A 210 1.74 -9.27 1.36
CA GLY A 210 2.68 -8.52 2.20
C GLY A 210 2.84 -7.05 1.83
N ALA A 211 2.00 -6.52 0.93
CA ALA A 211 2.14 -5.16 0.40
C ALA A 211 1.38 -4.08 1.21
N TYR A 212 0.74 -4.48 2.31
CA TYR A 212 -0.17 -3.64 3.09
C TYR A 212 0.06 -3.81 4.59
N GLN A 213 -0.29 -2.79 5.37
CA GLN A 213 -0.23 -2.80 6.83
C GLN A 213 -1.58 -3.07 7.47
N LYS A 214 -2.69 -2.77 6.79
CA LYS A 214 -4.03 -2.96 7.34
C LYS A 214 -5.01 -3.54 6.34
N PHE A 215 -5.99 -4.25 6.87
CA PHE A 215 -7.17 -4.73 6.16
C PHE A 215 -8.41 -4.27 6.91
N GLY A 216 -9.38 -3.73 6.19
CA GLY A 216 -10.61 -3.22 6.79
C GLY A 216 -11.82 -3.40 5.89
N GLY A 217 -12.97 -3.00 6.40
CA GLY A 217 -14.26 -3.09 5.70
C GLY A 217 -15.42 -3.01 6.68
N SER A 218 -16.62 -3.28 6.19
CA SER A 218 -17.84 -3.30 7.01
C SER A 218 -18.48 -4.69 6.98
N ILE A 219 -18.54 -5.39 8.12
CA ILE A 219 -19.20 -6.70 8.22
C ILE A 219 -20.66 -6.50 8.55
N HIS A 220 -21.55 -7.20 7.85
CA HIS A 220 -22.98 -7.21 8.16
C HIS A 220 -23.56 -8.62 8.22
N LEU A 221 -24.52 -8.81 9.11
CA LEU A 221 -25.36 -10.01 9.20
C LEU A 221 -26.81 -9.64 8.83
N GLU A 222 -27.39 -10.37 7.87
CA GLU A 222 -28.78 -10.15 7.44
C GLU A 222 -29.79 -10.37 8.57
N ASN A 223 -30.90 -9.63 8.55
CA ASN A 223 -31.99 -9.77 9.53
C ASN A 223 -32.79 -11.07 9.38
N ASP A 224 -33.00 -11.55 8.15
CA ASP A 224 -33.77 -12.76 7.84
C ASP A 224 -32.90 -14.02 8.00
N THR A 225 -32.42 -14.24 9.22
CA THR A 225 -31.63 -15.40 9.61
C THR A 225 -32.08 -15.91 10.97
N ASN A 226 -31.79 -17.17 11.29
CA ASN A 226 -31.99 -17.74 12.62
C ASN A 226 -30.74 -17.63 13.53
N ALA A 227 -29.68 -16.95 13.08
CA ALA A 227 -28.52 -16.67 13.89
C ALA A 227 -28.61 -15.32 14.61
N ASP A 228 -28.50 -15.33 15.94
CA ASP A 228 -28.46 -14.12 16.75
C ASP A 228 -27.11 -13.40 16.68
N GLU A 229 -26.02 -14.17 16.54
CA GLU A 229 -24.67 -13.65 16.34
C GLU A 229 -23.77 -14.63 15.57
N VAL A 230 -22.75 -14.09 14.92
CA VAL A 230 -21.70 -14.83 14.21
C VAL A 230 -20.32 -14.32 14.58
N LEU A 231 -19.31 -15.19 14.45
CA LEU A 231 -17.90 -14.86 14.68
C LEU A 231 -17.13 -14.92 13.37
N PHE A 232 -16.58 -13.78 12.94
CA PHE A 232 -15.61 -13.68 11.86
C PHE A 232 -14.22 -13.83 12.44
N LYS A 233 -13.53 -14.91 12.07
CA LYS A 233 -12.15 -15.16 12.47
C LYS A 233 -11.21 -14.99 11.28
N PHE A 234 -10.20 -14.14 11.44
CA PHE A 234 -9.19 -13.83 10.44
C PHE A 234 -7.89 -14.53 10.85
N TYR A 235 -7.36 -15.40 10.00
CA TYR A 235 -6.11 -16.12 10.24
C TYR A 235 -5.07 -15.81 9.19
N GLU A 236 -3.80 -15.86 9.56
CA GLU A 236 -2.67 -15.66 8.63
C GLU A 236 -2.38 -16.92 7.78
N ASN A 237 -2.79 -18.09 8.25
CA ASN A 237 -2.50 -19.36 7.59
C ASN A 237 -3.71 -20.30 7.56
N TYR A 238 -3.69 -21.22 6.59
CA TYR A 238 -4.73 -22.22 6.40
C TYR A 238 -4.87 -23.19 7.58
N ALA A 239 -3.77 -23.50 8.26
CA ALA A 239 -3.78 -24.38 9.44
C ALA A 239 -4.52 -23.76 10.63
N ARG A 240 -4.82 -22.44 10.56
CA ARG A 240 -5.52 -21.65 11.58
C ARG A 240 -4.76 -21.60 12.91
N GLU A 241 -3.43 -21.57 12.84
CA GLU A 241 -2.56 -21.50 14.02
C GLU A 241 -2.35 -20.06 14.50
N THR A 242 -2.38 -19.09 13.58
CA THR A 242 -2.18 -17.67 13.87
C THR A 242 -3.48 -16.90 13.63
N LEU A 243 -4.22 -16.63 14.72
CA LEU A 243 -5.41 -15.78 14.69
C LEU A 243 -4.97 -14.31 14.70
N ILE A 244 -5.34 -13.56 13.65
CA ILE A 244 -5.13 -12.13 13.54
C ILE A 244 -6.20 -11.38 14.34
N LYS A 245 -7.47 -11.74 14.13
CA LYS A 245 -8.60 -11.09 14.79
C LYS A 245 -9.82 -12.01 14.85
N GLU A 246 -10.60 -11.84 15.90
CA GLU A 246 -11.98 -12.32 15.98
C GLU A 246 -12.92 -11.11 16.11
N ILE A 247 -13.97 -11.08 15.29
CA ILE A 247 -15.00 -10.04 15.31
C ILE A 247 -16.35 -10.72 15.48
N ARG A 248 -17.09 -10.29 16.50
CA ARG A 248 -18.47 -10.70 16.74
C ARG A 248 -19.42 -9.72 16.06
N VAL A 249 -20.42 -10.26 15.37
CA VAL A 249 -21.44 -9.47 14.67
C VAL A 249 -22.81 -10.03 15.03
N ARG A 250 -23.71 -9.18 15.55
CA ARG A 250 -25.08 -9.57 15.88
C ARG A 250 -26.01 -9.41 14.68
N ARG A 251 -27.17 -10.07 14.75
CA ARG A 251 -28.21 -9.97 13.74
C ARG A 251 -28.61 -8.51 13.52
N GLY A 252 -28.61 -8.09 12.26
CA GLY A 252 -28.95 -6.72 11.88
C GLY A 252 -27.86 -5.69 12.16
N GLU A 253 -26.73 -6.08 12.75
CA GLU A 253 -25.63 -5.19 13.08
C GLU A 253 -24.69 -5.02 11.89
N ARG A 254 -24.19 -3.79 11.76
CA ARG A 254 -23.03 -3.42 10.96
C ARG A 254 -21.84 -3.21 11.89
N VAL A 255 -20.72 -3.87 11.59
CA VAL A 255 -19.46 -3.70 12.32
C VAL A 255 -18.38 -3.27 11.34
N ASP A 256 -18.00 -1.99 11.41
CA ASP A 256 -16.83 -1.48 10.71
C ASP A 256 -15.56 -1.96 11.44
N PHE A 257 -14.56 -2.40 10.68
CA PHE A 257 -13.32 -2.92 11.26
C PHE A 257 -12.09 -2.51 10.47
N GLU A 258 -10.96 -2.51 11.18
CA GLU A 258 -9.62 -2.38 10.62
C GLU A 258 -8.68 -3.24 11.49
N ILE A 259 -7.88 -4.10 10.85
CA ILE A 259 -6.95 -5.02 11.51
C ILE A 259 -5.54 -4.84 10.94
N ASP A 260 -4.54 -4.96 11.81
CA ASP A 260 -3.13 -4.89 11.42
C ASP A 260 -2.69 -6.21 10.75
N ILE A 261 -2.09 -6.09 9.58
CA ILE A 261 -1.63 -7.20 8.73
C ILE A 261 -0.21 -6.97 8.15
N PRO A 262 0.76 -6.43 8.91
CA PRO A 262 2.09 -6.13 8.38
C PRO A 262 2.76 -7.41 7.83
N GLY A 263 3.12 -7.38 6.54
CA GLY A 263 3.82 -8.49 5.88
C GLY A 263 2.96 -9.74 5.64
N VAL A 264 1.69 -9.75 6.03
CA VAL A 264 0.78 -10.89 5.86
C VAL A 264 0.60 -11.19 4.37
N GLN A 265 0.75 -12.47 3.99
CA GLN A 265 0.63 -12.90 2.60
C GLN A 265 -0.80 -13.26 2.22
N SER A 266 -1.56 -13.81 3.15
CA SER A 266 -2.94 -14.26 2.95
C SER A 266 -3.71 -14.16 4.26
N ILE A 267 -4.97 -13.74 4.14
CA ILE A 267 -5.93 -13.64 5.24
C ILE A 267 -7.02 -14.67 4.94
N TYR A 268 -7.13 -15.66 5.82
CA TYR A 268 -8.18 -16.66 5.76
C TYR A 268 -9.32 -16.22 6.67
N ILE A 269 -10.46 -15.91 6.07
CA ILE A 269 -11.66 -15.46 6.75
C ILE A 269 -12.56 -16.67 6.94
N TYR A 270 -12.84 -17.06 8.17
CA TYR A 270 -13.68 -18.21 8.48
C TYR A 270 -14.87 -17.82 9.35
N GLN A 271 -16.03 -18.39 8.99
CA GLN A 271 -17.18 -18.56 9.86
C GLN A 271 -17.49 -20.05 9.90
N ARG A 272 -17.12 -20.70 10.99
CA ARG A 272 -17.29 -22.14 11.16
C ARG A 272 -18.53 -22.43 11.96
N SER A 273 -19.19 -23.51 11.58
CA SER A 273 -20.35 -23.97 12.33
C SER A 273 -20.04 -24.44 13.74
N GLU A 274 -18.82 -24.91 14.00
CA GLU A 274 -18.38 -25.32 15.34
C GLU A 274 -18.11 -24.12 16.26
N ASP A 275 -17.93 -22.92 15.70
CA ASP A 275 -17.75 -21.67 16.45
C ASP A 275 -19.09 -21.02 16.82
N ARG A 276 -20.23 -21.63 16.45
CA ARG A 276 -21.56 -21.10 16.76
C ARG A 276 -21.84 -21.21 18.25
N ILE A 277 -22.27 -20.09 18.82
CA ILE A 277 -22.65 -20.00 20.23
C ILE A 277 -24.00 -20.70 20.44
N GLU A 278 -24.91 -20.57 19.48
CA GLU A 278 -26.18 -21.27 19.46
C GLU A 278 -26.13 -22.49 18.53
N LYS A 279 -26.50 -23.65 19.07
CA LYS A 279 -26.55 -24.87 18.28
C LYS A 279 -27.67 -24.74 17.25
N TYR A 280 -27.36 -24.98 15.96
CA TYR A 280 -28.29 -24.88 14.82
C TYR A 280 -28.67 -23.46 14.36
N SER A 281 -27.91 -22.44 14.76
CA SER A 281 -28.03 -21.08 14.19
C SER A 281 -27.27 -20.98 12.85
N ASP A 282 -27.97 -21.01 11.72
CA ASP A 282 -27.40 -20.95 10.37
C ASP A 282 -27.53 -19.53 9.79
N PRO A 283 -26.43 -18.75 9.67
CA PRO A 283 -26.49 -17.48 8.97
C PRO A 283 -26.91 -17.70 7.52
N VAL A 284 -27.88 -16.91 7.03
CA VAL A 284 -28.39 -17.03 5.66
C VAL A 284 -27.47 -16.29 4.70
N LYS A 285 -27.20 -15.02 5.00
CA LYS A 285 -26.31 -14.14 4.26
C LYS A 285 -25.52 -13.27 5.23
N MET A 286 -24.21 -13.25 5.03
CA MET A 286 -23.30 -12.31 5.67
C MET A 286 -22.49 -11.63 4.57
N VAL A 287 -22.08 -10.39 4.78
CA VAL A 287 -21.22 -9.68 3.82
C VAL A 287 -20.10 -8.95 4.51
N ILE A 288 -18.99 -8.81 3.80
CA ILE A 288 -17.98 -7.78 4.03
C ILE A 288 -18.13 -6.80 2.88
N ILE A 289 -18.71 -5.63 3.16
CA ILE A 289 -18.89 -4.56 2.19
C ILE A 289 -17.63 -3.71 2.14
N GLU A 290 -17.23 -3.37 0.92
CA GLU A 290 -16.10 -2.49 0.57
C GLU A 290 -14.82 -2.84 1.34
N PRO A 291 -14.40 -4.12 1.33
CA PRO A 291 -13.13 -4.50 1.95
C PRO A 291 -11.99 -3.72 1.29
N TYR A 292 -11.03 -3.24 2.09
CA TYR A 292 -9.91 -2.45 1.60
C TYR A 292 -8.61 -2.82 2.30
N PHE A 293 -7.49 -2.51 1.64
CA PHE A 293 -6.16 -2.51 2.22
C PHE A 293 -5.61 -1.10 2.43
N LYS A 294 -4.78 -0.91 3.45
CA LYS A 294 -3.94 0.29 3.64
C LYS A 294 -2.50 -0.11 3.89
#